data_AF-A0A972LN76-F1
#
_entry.id   AF-A0A972LN76-F1
#
_cell.length_a   1.000
_cell.length_b   1.000
_cell.length_c   1.000
_cell.angle_alpha   90.00
_cell.angle_beta   90.00
_cell.angle_gamma   90.00
#
_symmetry.space_group_name_H-M   'P 1'
#
loop_
_entity.id
_entity.type
_entity.pdbx_description
1 polymer ?
#
loop_
_entity_poly.entity_id
_entity_poly.type
_entity_poly.pdbx_seq_one_letter_code
_entity_poly.pdbx_strand_id
1 'polypeptide(L)'
;MSEYLPGLEGVPATKSNISDIDGEKGILAYRGYAIEELAEHSSFEETTLLLLDGRLPTSQELAIFKQQLRNNHRVKFQIREMMRYMPPTGHPMEMLQSSVASLGMFYPGNECLTGSDLCEDLNYIHNMSVKIIARMATLVAMWEQIRGGYDPIEPRTDLGYAENFLYMLTGEEPDPFLAKIMDTCLVLHAEHTINASTFAALVTGSTLASPYGVIAAAIGTLSGPLHGGANERVVEMLKEIGSPERVEDWLDKKLANKEKIWGMGHREYQVRDPRAPILQELMEKLAKHKGGKNSPLFDTAVALEAAAEERLAEKGVYANVDYYSGILYSEMGIPLDQFTSIFAVSRAAGWLAHWREQLADNRIFRPTQVYVGEPLREYVPIDKR
;
A
#
# COMPACT_ATOMS: atom_id res chain seq x y z
N MET A 1 -3.70 33.37 -15.18
CA MET A 1 -3.63 32.74 -13.85
C MET A 1 -4.20 31.34 -14.01
N SER A 2 -3.50 30.31 -13.52
CA SER A 2 -4.07 28.97 -13.48
C SER A 2 -5.31 28.98 -12.58
N GLU A 3 -6.36 28.32 -13.01
CA GLU A 3 -7.56 28.11 -12.19
C GLU A 3 -7.19 27.35 -10.91
N TYR A 4 -7.87 27.66 -9.79
CA TYR A 4 -7.70 26.92 -8.54
C TYR A 4 -8.45 25.59 -8.65
N LEU A 5 -7.71 24.48 -8.67
CA LEU A 5 -8.24 23.13 -8.75
C LEU A 5 -8.04 22.41 -7.40
N PRO A 6 -9.06 22.33 -6.54
CA PRO A 6 -8.94 21.73 -5.22
C PRO A 6 -8.56 20.24 -5.33
N GLY A 7 -7.66 19.79 -4.45
CA GLY A 7 -7.21 18.39 -4.44
C GLY A 7 -6.41 17.94 -5.66
N LEU A 8 -5.99 18.86 -6.55
CA LEU A 8 -5.30 18.58 -7.81
C LEU A 8 -6.11 17.67 -8.75
N GLU A 9 -7.44 17.73 -8.67
CA GLU A 9 -8.31 16.97 -9.57
C GLU A 9 -8.13 17.41 -11.03
N GLY A 10 -7.92 16.43 -11.91
CA GLY A 10 -7.62 16.65 -13.33
C GLY A 10 -6.22 17.23 -13.61
N VAL A 11 -5.36 17.39 -12.60
CA VAL A 11 -4.02 17.97 -12.79
C VAL A 11 -2.97 16.85 -12.92
N PRO A 12 -2.33 16.68 -14.09
CA PRO A 12 -1.21 15.76 -14.22
C PRO A 12 0.02 16.31 -13.48
N ALA A 13 0.37 15.68 -12.35
CA ALA A 13 1.48 16.11 -11.51
C ALA A 13 2.87 15.74 -12.05
N THR A 14 2.97 14.67 -12.85
CA THR A 14 4.20 14.22 -13.50
C THR A 14 3.86 13.44 -14.78
N LYS A 15 4.89 13.08 -15.56
CA LYS A 15 4.80 12.07 -16.61
C LYS A 15 5.39 10.78 -16.07
N SER A 16 4.65 9.69 -16.16
CA SER A 16 5.12 8.39 -15.69
C SER A 16 4.93 7.30 -16.73
N ASN A 17 5.84 6.34 -16.75
CA ASN A 17 5.70 5.09 -17.52
C ASN A 17 5.63 3.86 -16.60
N ILE A 18 5.31 4.03 -15.31
CA ILE A 18 5.30 2.96 -14.29
C ILE A 18 4.01 2.15 -14.35
N SER A 19 2.86 2.82 -14.31
CA SER A 19 1.55 2.20 -14.33
C SER A 19 0.56 3.03 -15.13
N ASP A 20 -0.39 2.35 -15.76
CA ASP A 20 -1.47 2.95 -16.53
C ASP A 20 -2.82 2.35 -16.10
N ILE A 21 -3.86 3.18 -16.14
CA ILE A 21 -5.23 2.81 -15.75
C ILE A 21 -6.20 3.27 -16.84
N ASP A 22 -6.98 2.33 -17.37
CA ASP A 22 -8.18 2.64 -18.15
C ASP A 22 -9.40 2.39 -17.27
N GLY A 23 -9.89 3.48 -16.67
CA GLY A 23 -11.00 3.48 -15.71
C GLY A 23 -12.35 3.04 -16.25
N GLU A 24 -12.55 3.19 -17.56
CA GLU A 24 -13.80 2.84 -18.25
C GLU A 24 -13.80 1.37 -18.66
N LYS A 25 -12.62 0.80 -18.95
CA LYS A 25 -12.48 -0.62 -19.32
C LYS A 25 -12.03 -1.51 -18.17
N GLY A 26 -11.71 -0.94 -17.02
CA GLY A 26 -11.22 -1.68 -15.86
C GLY A 26 -9.85 -2.29 -16.11
N ILE A 27 -8.95 -1.57 -16.79
CA ILE A 27 -7.58 -2.06 -17.05
C ILE A 27 -6.64 -1.43 -16.04
N LEU A 28 -5.80 -2.25 -15.43
CA LEU A 28 -4.62 -1.83 -14.67
C LEU A 28 -3.40 -2.50 -15.29
N ALA A 29 -2.40 -1.71 -15.66
CA ALA A 29 -1.15 -2.23 -16.19
C ALA A 29 0.05 -1.71 -15.40
N TYR A 30 1.03 -2.58 -15.18
CA TYR A 30 2.36 -2.21 -14.69
C TYR A 30 3.36 -2.36 -15.84
N ARG A 31 4.02 -1.26 -16.23
CA ARG A 31 4.95 -1.22 -17.37
C ARG A 31 4.37 -1.83 -18.67
N GLY A 32 3.05 -1.72 -18.86
CA GLY A 32 2.32 -2.26 -20.01
C GLY A 32 1.88 -3.72 -19.89
N TYR A 33 2.18 -4.42 -18.80
CA TYR A 33 1.66 -5.76 -18.51
C TYR A 33 0.38 -5.66 -17.69
N ALA A 34 -0.67 -6.34 -18.13
CA ALA A 34 -1.95 -6.39 -17.42
C ALA A 34 -1.77 -7.00 -16.02
N ILE A 35 -2.50 -6.48 -15.03
CA ILE A 35 -2.36 -6.92 -13.64
C ILE A 35 -2.74 -8.39 -13.45
N GLU A 36 -3.68 -8.89 -14.24
CA GLU A 36 -4.13 -10.28 -14.27
C GLU A 36 -2.98 -11.22 -14.64
N GLU A 37 -2.19 -10.87 -15.66
CA GLU A 37 -1.03 -11.64 -16.11
C GLU A 37 0.06 -11.69 -15.04
N LEU A 38 0.32 -10.56 -14.38
CA LEU A 38 1.30 -10.49 -13.29
C LEU A 38 0.83 -11.26 -12.06
N ALA A 39 -0.45 -11.20 -11.72
CA ALA A 39 -1.03 -11.91 -10.59
C ALA A 39 -0.94 -13.44 -10.75
N GLU A 40 -1.16 -13.93 -11.97
CA GLU A 40 -1.11 -15.36 -12.30
C GLU A 40 0.33 -15.87 -12.44
N HIS A 41 1.16 -15.16 -13.19
CA HIS A 41 2.45 -15.68 -13.66
C HIS A 41 3.69 -15.13 -12.93
N SER A 42 3.59 -13.98 -12.26
CA SER A 42 4.73 -13.33 -11.61
C SER A 42 4.84 -13.68 -10.12
N SER A 43 5.86 -13.10 -9.47
CA SER A 43 5.99 -13.01 -8.02
C SER A 43 6.20 -11.56 -7.58
N PHE A 44 6.03 -11.26 -6.31
CA PHE A 44 6.24 -9.92 -5.80
C PHE A 44 7.67 -9.41 -6.06
N GLU A 45 8.69 -10.27 -5.97
CA GLU A 45 10.06 -9.84 -6.25
C GLU A 45 10.29 -9.54 -7.74
N GLU A 46 9.70 -10.34 -8.64
CA GLU A 46 9.78 -10.09 -10.09
C GLU A 46 9.01 -8.83 -10.49
N THR A 47 7.80 -8.65 -9.96
CA THR A 47 6.98 -7.44 -10.16
C THR A 47 7.68 -6.20 -9.60
N THR A 48 8.31 -6.30 -8.43
CA THR A 48 9.08 -5.18 -7.86
C THR A 48 10.23 -4.79 -8.78
N LEU A 49 10.97 -5.77 -9.30
CA LEU A 49 12.09 -5.50 -10.19
C LEU A 49 11.62 -4.93 -11.54
N LEU A 50 10.50 -5.43 -12.08
CA LEU A 50 9.81 -4.86 -13.24
C LEU A 50 9.47 -3.39 -13.03
N LEU A 51 8.85 -3.04 -11.88
CA LEU A 51 8.47 -1.66 -11.57
C LEU A 51 9.71 -0.76 -11.47
N LEU A 52 10.77 -1.23 -10.81
CA LEU A 52 12.00 -0.47 -10.64
C LEU A 52 12.75 -0.27 -11.97
N ASP A 53 12.94 -1.32 -12.76
CA ASP A 53 13.83 -1.32 -13.93
C ASP A 53 13.12 -1.06 -15.27
N GLY A 54 11.78 -1.14 -15.29
CA GLY A 54 10.97 -0.88 -16.47
C GLY A 54 10.89 -2.02 -17.48
N ARG A 55 11.45 -3.19 -17.17
CA ARG A 55 11.34 -4.42 -17.97
C ARG A 55 11.34 -5.66 -17.08
N LEU A 56 10.82 -6.77 -17.60
CA LEU A 56 10.94 -8.06 -16.92
C LEU A 56 12.42 -8.45 -16.75
N PRO A 57 12.81 -8.98 -15.59
CA PRO A 57 14.17 -9.44 -15.36
C PRO A 57 14.42 -10.79 -16.04
N THR A 58 15.68 -11.06 -16.37
CA THR A 58 16.14 -12.42 -16.66
C THR A 58 16.18 -13.25 -15.38
N SER A 59 16.21 -14.58 -15.50
CA SER A 59 16.31 -15.48 -14.35
C SER A 59 17.54 -15.19 -13.47
N GLN A 60 18.65 -14.76 -14.07
CA GLN A 60 19.86 -14.39 -13.34
C GLN A 60 19.68 -13.07 -12.56
N GLU A 61 19.07 -12.06 -13.19
CA GLU A 61 18.78 -10.77 -12.53
C GLU A 61 17.82 -10.95 -11.35
N LEU A 62 16.76 -11.75 -11.54
CA LEU A 62 15.82 -12.06 -10.47
C LEU A 62 16.49 -12.82 -9.32
N ALA A 63 17.35 -13.80 -9.61
CA ALA A 63 18.08 -14.53 -8.59
C ALA A 63 19.02 -13.62 -7.77
N ILE A 64 19.72 -12.70 -8.43
CA ILE A 64 20.57 -11.70 -7.77
C ILE A 64 19.72 -10.79 -6.88
N PHE A 65 18.59 -10.28 -7.38
CA PHE A 65 17.70 -9.41 -6.63
C PHE A 65 17.12 -10.12 -5.39
N LYS A 66 16.65 -11.36 -5.52
CA LYS A 66 16.20 -12.18 -4.39
C LYS A 66 17.30 -12.37 -3.34
N GLN A 67 18.54 -12.63 -3.76
CA GLN A 67 19.67 -12.73 -2.84
C GLN A 67 19.96 -11.39 -2.14
N GLN A 68 19.89 -10.28 -2.87
CA GLN A 68 20.08 -8.94 -2.30
C GLN A 68 19.01 -8.61 -1.26
N LEU A 69 17.74 -8.93 -1.50
CA LEU A 69 16.66 -8.78 -0.52
C LEU A 69 16.93 -9.63 0.73
N ARG A 70 17.25 -10.92 0.55
CA ARG A 70 17.57 -11.85 1.64
C ARG A 70 18.69 -11.34 2.54
N ASN A 71 19.75 -10.79 1.94
CA ASN A 71 20.89 -10.23 2.66
C ASN A 71 20.56 -8.95 3.45
N ASN A 72 19.41 -8.32 3.21
CA ASN A 72 19.03 -7.04 3.82
C ASN A 72 17.80 -7.10 4.72
N HIS A 73 17.18 -8.27 4.93
CA HIS A 73 16.02 -8.42 5.82
C HIS A 73 16.31 -7.96 7.26
N ARG A 74 17.49 -8.32 7.78
CA ARG A 74 17.81 -8.04 9.19
C ARG A 74 17.96 -6.56 9.46
N VAL A 75 17.32 -6.11 10.54
CA VAL A 75 17.45 -4.75 11.07
C VAL A 75 18.39 -4.69 12.28
N LYS A 76 18.96 -3.51 12.59
CA LYS A 76 19.82 -3.34 13.76
C LYS A 76 19.00 -3.53 15.02
N PHE A 77 19.60 -4.12 16.06
CA PHE A 77 18.89 -4.41 17.31
C PHE A 77 18.27 -3.16 17.94
N GLN A 78 18.85 -1.98 17.77
CA GLN A 78 18.32 -0.72 18.29
C GLN A 78 16.92 -0.39 17.75
N ILE A 79 16.59 -0.80 16.51
CA ILE A 79 15.25 -0.61 15.93
C ILE A 79 14.25 -1.50 16.66
N ARG A 80 14.63 -2.75 16.94
CA ARG A 80 13.83 -3.66 17.79
C ARG A 80 13.61 -3.06 19.18
N GLU A 81 14.66 -2.54 19.81
CA GLU A 81 14.54 -1.93 21.14
C GLU A 81 13.62 -0.70 21.12
N MET A 82 13.71 0.14 20.09
CA MET A 82 12.80 1.28 19.92
C MET A 82 11.33 0.83 19.87
N MET A 83 11.03 -0.24 19.11
CA MET A 83 9.68 -0.81 19.05
C MET A 83 9.21 -1.33 20.42
N ARG A 84 10.08 -1.97 21.22
CA ARG A 84 9.72 -2.49 22.56
C ARG A 84 9.26 -1.41 23.54
N TYR A 85 9.70 -0.16 23.35
CA TYR A 85 9.29 0.97 24.19
C TYR A 85 8.01 1.66 23.70
N MET A 86 7.44 1.24 22.58
CA MET A 86 6.15 1.74 22.10
C MET A 86 4.98 1.05 22.83
N PRO A 87 3.83 1.73 23.01
CA PRO A 87 2.64 1.10 23.59
C PRO A 87 2.16 -0.08 22.70
N PRO A 88 1.86 -1.27 23.26
CA PRO A 88 1.41 -2.42 22.47
C PRO A 88 0.06 -2.18 21.77
N THR A 89 -0.73 -1.22 22.27
CA THR A 89 -1.98 -0.75 21.66
C THR A 89 -1.77 0.26 20.52
N GLY A 90 -0.52 0.62 20.21
CA GLY A 90 -0.21 1.54 19.11
C GLY A 90 -0.59 0.94 17.75
N HIS A 91 -1.08 1.79 16.84
CA HIS A 91 -1.52 1.34 15.52
C HIS A 91 -0.31 0.92 14.66
N PRO A 92 -0.36 -0.23 13.95
CA PRO A 92 0.77 -0.70 13.14
C PRO A 92 1.31 0.32 12.12
N MET A 93 0.45 1.15 11.54
CA MET A 93 0.87 2.22 10.62
C MET A 93 1.72 3.33 11.28
N GLU A 94 1.40 3.73 12.52
CA GLU A 94 2.18 4.74 13.25
C GLU A 94 3.56 4.20 13.64
N MET A 95 3.59 2.94 14.07
CA MET A 95 4.83 2.22 14.34
C MET A 95 5.67 2.12 13.06
N LEU A 96 5.06 1.73 11.93
CA LEU A 96 5.76 1.54 10.66
C LEU A 96 6.36 2.85 10.17
N GLN A 97 5.59 3.95 10.20
CA GLN A 97 6.06 5.29 9.84
C GLN A 97 7.27 5.70 10.69
N SER A 98 7.16 5.56 12.01
CA SER A 98 8.21 5.93 12.97
C SER A 98 9.47 5.09 12.77
N SER A 99 9.29 3.79 12.59
CA SER A 99 10.39 2.84 12.38
C SER A 99 11.13 3.12 11.07
N VAL A 100 10.40 3.32 9.97
CA VAL A 100 10.99 3.64 8.66
C VAL A 100 11.72 4.97 8.70
N ALA A 101 11.14 6.02 9.29
CA ALA A 101 11.80 7.32 9.44
C ALA A 101 13.14 7.22 10.20
N SER A 102 13.20 6.33 11.21
CA SER A 102 14.42 6.11 12.01
C SER A 102 15.52 5.37 11.26
N LEU A 103 15.21 4.63 10.18
CA LEU A 103 16.18 3.78 9.48
C LEU A 103 17.38 4.56 8.96
N GLY A 104 17.20 5.83 8.57
CA GLY A 104 18.28 6.69 8.11
C GLY A 104 19.39 6.89 9.14
N MET A 105 19.05 6.90 10.43
CA MET A 105 20.04 7.01 11.52
C MET A 105 20.89 5.75 11.67
N PHE A 106 20.33 4.58 11.36
CA PHE A 106 21.00 3.30 11.54
C PHE A 106 21.72 2.81 10.28
N TYR A 107 21.22 3.25 9.13
CA TYR A 107 21.68 2.84 7.81
C TYR A 107 21.89 4.06 6.92
N PRO A 108 22.82 4.97 7.28
CA PRO A 108 23.17 6.06 6.38
C PRO A 108 23.60 5.46 5.05
N GLY A 109 22.90 5.83 3.96
CA GLY A 109 23.46 5.65 2.62
C GLY A 109 24.65 6.61 2.50
N ASN A 110 25.65 6.34 1.68
CA ASN A 110 26.71 7.32 1.44
C ASN A 110 26.10 8.51 0.67
N GLU A 111 25.51 9.46 1.39
CA GLU A 111 24.48 10.39 0.90
C GLU A 111 24.97 11.32 -0.22
N CYS A 112 24.71 10.93 -1.47
CA CYS A 112 24.85 11.80 -2.65
C CYS A 112 23.81 12.93 -2.72
N LEU A 113 22.87 12.99 -1.77
CA LEU A 113 21.69 13.89 -1.79
C LEU A 113 21.87 15.17 -0.93
N THR A 114 23.09 15.46 -0.46
CA THR A 114 23.35 16.58 0.47
C THR A 114 23.60 17.93 -0.21
N GLY A 115 23.46 18.02 -1.54
CA GLY A 115 23.67 19.24 -2.32
C GLY A 115 22.71 19.39 -3.50
N SER A 116 22.81 20.50 -4.22
CA SER A 116 22.05 20.74 -5.46
C SER A 116 22.48 19.86 -6.64
N ASP A 117 23.60 19.14 -6.49
CA ASP A 117 24.09 18.21 -7.49
C ASP A 117 23.18 16.97 -7.50
N LEU A 118 22.57 16.67 -8.64
CA LEU A 118 21.69 15.52 -8.80
C LEU A 118 22.44 14.22 -8.51
N CYS A 119 21.85 13.37 -7.67
CA CYS A 119 22.32 12.01 -7.48
C CYS A 119 21.86 11.15 -8.67
N GLU A 120 22.73 10.98 -9.66
CA GLU A 120 22.51 10.06 -10.79
C GLU A 120 23.06 8.65 -10.53
N ASP A 121 23.54 8.36 -9.31
CA ASP A 121 24.08 7.03 -8.97
C ASP A 121 22.96 5.99 -8.91
N LEU A 122 22.73 5.32 -10.03
CA LEU A 122 21.78 4.22 -10.16
C LEU A 122 22.07 3.09 -9.16
N ASN A 123 23.33 2.87 -8.78
CA ASN A 123 23.66 1.87 -7.76
C ASN A 123 23.18 2.32 -6.38
N TYR A 124 23.28 3.60 -6.04
CA TYR A 124 22.72 4.14 -4.81
C TYR A 124 21.21 3.91 -4.76
N ILE A 125 20.48 4.33 -5.80
CA ILE A 125 19.02 4.18 -5.87
C ILE A 125 18.62 2.70 -5.74
N HIS A 126 19.25 1.82 -6.53
CA HIS A 126 19.01 0.38 -6.46
C HIS A 126 19.25 -0.19 -5.07
N ASN A 127 20.40 0.12 -4.46
CA ASN A 127 20.78 -0.39 -3.15
C ASN A 127 19.83 0.10 -2.05
N MET A 128 19.35 1.35 -2.13
CA MET A 128 18.38 1.88 -1.18
C MET A 128 17.00 1.25 -1.36
N SER A 129 16.55 1.06 -2.61
CA SER A 129 15.29 0.37 -2.91
C SER A 129 15.30 -1.06 -2.37
N VAL A 130 16.35 -1.84 -2.64
CA VAL A 130 16.55 -3.18 -2.07
C VAL A 130 16.44 -3.17 -0.54
N LYS A 131 17.18 -2.27 0.13
CA LYS A 131 17.20 -2.20 1.60
C LYS A 131 15.84 -1.87 2.19
N ILE A 132 15.11 -0.94 1.57
CA ILE A 132 13.78 -0.55 2.06
C ILE A 132 12.81 -1.70 1.85
N ILE A 133 12.68 -2.23 0.63
CA ILE A 133 11.79 -3.36 0.34
C ILE A 133 12.07 -4.54 1.26
N ALA A 134 13.33 -4.93 1.44
CA ALA A 134 13.70 -6.06 2.29
C ALA A 134 13.25 -5.89 3.76
N ARG A 135 13.21 -4.65 4.26
CA ARG A 135 12.94 -4.35 5.66
C ARG A 135 11.48 -4.03 5.95
N MET A 136 10.68 -3.60 4.97
CA MET A 136 9.26 -3.30 5.18
C MET A 136 8.51 -4.48 5.82
N ALA A 137 8.59 -5.67 5.21
CA ALA A 137 7.98 -6.89 5.74
C ALA A 137 8.53 -7.26 7.13
N THR A 138 9.85 -7.13 7.34
CA THR A 138 10.48 -7.41 8.63
C THR A 138 9.96 -6.47 9.72
N LEU A 139 9.85 -5.16 9.47
CA LEU A 139 9.34 -4.21 10.47
C LEU A 139 7.88 -4.51 10.84
N VAL A 140 7.03 -4.83 9.86
CA VAL A 140 5.62 -5.18 10.10
C VAL A 140 5.50 -6.46 10.93
N ALA A 141 6.20 -7.53 10.55
CA ALA A 141 6.16 -8.79 11.26
C ALA A 141 6.79 -8.70 12.66
N MET A 142 7.91 -7.98 12.81
CA MET A 142 8.53 -7.73 14.11
C MET A 142 7.57 -7.04 15.08
N TRP A 143 6.82 -6.05 14.61
CA TRP A 143 5.87 -5.34 15.45
C TRP A 143 4.77 -6.25 15.98
N GLU A 144 4.25 -7.15 15.15
CA GLU A 144 3.21 -8.10 15.58
C GLU A 144 3.69 -8.98 16.74
N GLN A 145 4.93 -9.46 16.65
CA GLN A 145 5.55 -10.25 17.71
C GLN A 145 5.79 -9.39 18.97
N ILE A 146 6.37 -8.20 18.82
CA ILE A 146 6.72 -7.33 19.95
C ILE A 146 5.49 -6.84 20.70
N ARG A 147 4.44 -6.40 19.98
CA ARG A 147 3.20 -5.91 20.62
C ARG A 147 2.44 -7.03 21.32
N GLY A 148 2.61 -8.28 20.87
CA GLY A 148 2.15 -9.49 21.55
C GLY A 148 2.98 -9.89 22.77
N GLY A 149 4.10 -9.21 23.04
CA GLY A 149 4.99 -9.48 24.17
C GLY A 149 6.09 -10.52 23.89
N TYR A 150 6.31 -10.88 22.62
CA TYR A 150 7.29 -11.86 22.19
C TYR A 150 8.55 -11.21 21.60
N ASP A 151 9.63 -11.99 21.52
CA ASP A 151 10.79 -11.61 20.72
C ASP A 151 10.47 -11.79 19.22
N PRO A 152 10.94 -10.89 18.35
CA PRO A 152 10.74 -11.06 16.92
C PRO A 152 11.40 -12.31 16.37
N ILE A 153 10.76 -12.85 15.34
CA ILE A 153 11.22 -14.02 14.61
C ILE A 153 12.24 -13.57 13.56
N GLU A 154 13.43 -14.18 13.58
CA GLU A 154 14.49 -13.81 12.65
C GLU A 154 14.12 -14.24 11.22
N PRO A 155 14.40 -13.41 10.20
CA PRO A 155 14.12 -13.76 8.81
C PRO A 155 14.93 -14.98 8.36
N ARG A 156 14.34 -15.79 7.50
CA ARG A 156 14.97 -16.93 6.84
C ARG A 156 15.54 -16.55 5.48
N THR A 157 16.65 -17.19 5.11
CA THR A 157 17.36 -16.91 3.86
C THR A 157 17.07 -17.91 2.75
N ASP A 158 16.31 -18.97 3.04
CA ASP A 158 15.90 -20.00 2.10
C ASP A 158 14.51 -19.75 1.49
N LEU A 159 13.66 -18.98 2.16
CA LEU A 159 12.29 -18.63 1.75
C LEU A 159 12.24 -17.46 0.73
N GLY A 160 11.18 -17.43 -0.08
CA GLY A 160 10.80 -16.26 -0.89
C GLY A 160 10.25 -15.11 -0.04
N TYR A 161 9.98 -13.95 -0.64
CA TYR A 161 9.58 -12.75 0.10
C TYR A 161 8.27 -12.94 0.87
N ALA A 162 7.21 -13.42 0.20
CA ALA A 162 5.90 -13.65 0.81
C ALA A 162 5.93 -14.78 1.86
N GLU A 163 6.64 -15.88 1.56
CA GLU A 163 6.86 -17.00 2.48
C GLU A 163 7.57 -16.55 3.76
N ASN A 164 8.67 -15.80 3.61
CA ASN A 164 9.43 -15.27 4.74
C ASN A 164 8.60 -14.27 5.56
N PHE A 165 7.77 -13.45 4.90
CA PHE A 165 6.89 -12.53 5.61
C PHE A 165 5.87 -13.28 6.48
N LEU A 166 5.18 -14.28 5.93
CA LEU A 166 4.25 -15.11 6.70
C LEU A 166 4.95 -15.85 7.84
N TYR A 167 6.12 -16.45 7.56
CA TYR A 167 6.95 -17.11 8.57
C TYR A 167 7.29 -16.19 9.74
N MET A 168 7.73 -14.96 9.47
CA MET A 168 8.05 -13.99 10.54
C MET A 168 6.80 -13.53 11.29
N LEU A 169 5.65 -13.46 10.62
CA LEU A 169 4.39 -13.00 11.20
C LEU A 169 3.80 -14.04 12.15
N THR A 170 3.83 -15.33 11.78
CA THR A 170 3.17 -16.41 12.52
C THR A 170 4.12 -17.23 13.39
N GLY A 171 5.39 -17.33 13.01
CA GLY A 171 6.37 -18.23 13.61
C GLY A 171 6.24 -19.69 13.23
N GLU A 172 5.41 -19.98 12.24
CA GLU A 172 5.15 -21.32 11.73
C GLU A 172 5.69 -21.48 10.31
N GLU A 173 5.95 -22.72 9.89
CA GLU A 173 6.32 -22.99 8.49
C GLU A 173 5.17 -22.51 7.59
N PRO A 174 5.45 -21.63 6.60
CA PRO A 174 4.38 -21.06 5.79
C PRO A 174 3.76 -22.14 4.92
N ASP A 175 2.42 -22.27 4.98
CA ASP A 175 1.68 -23.08 4.02
C ASP A 175 1.96 -22.53 2.59
N PRO A 176 2.49 -23.34 1.65
CA PRO A 176 2.82 -22.87 0.30
C PRO A 176 1.64 -22.23 -0.43
N PHE A 177 0.41 -22.70 -0.17
CA PHE A 177 -0.79 -22.15 -0.77
C PHE A 177 -1.11 -20.75 -0.21
N LEU A 178 -1.01 -20.57 1.13
CA LEU A 178 -1.18 -19.26 1.75
C LEU A 178 -0.08 -18.28 1.34
N ALA A 179 1.16 -18.77 1.18
CA ALA A 179 2.26 -17.97 0.67
C ALA A 179 2.02 -17.48 -0.75
N LYS A 180 1.48 -18.32 -1.65
CA LYS A 180 1.10 -17.88 -2.99
C LYS A 180 -0.03 -16.84 -2.96
N ILE A 181 -1.03 -17.00 -2.09
CA ILE A 181 -2.06 -15.97 -1.89
C ILE A 181 -1.44 -14.65 -1.45
N MET A 182 -0.56 -14.68 -0.44
CA MET A 182 0.12 -13.48 0.05
C MET A 182 0.94 -12.82 -1.06
N ASP A 183 1.71 -13.60 -1.83
CA ASP A 183 2.50 -13.12 -2.96
C ASP A 183 1.63 -12.42 -4.01
N THR A 184 0.52 -13.03 -4.43
CA THR A 184 -0.43 -12.40 -5.34
C THR A 184 -1.01 -11.11 -4.74
N CYS A 185 -1.39 -11.10 -3.46
CA CYS A 185 -1.89 -9.87 -2.81
C CYS A 185 -0.84 -8.75 -2.83
N LEU A 186 0.44 -9.08 -2.60
CA LEU A 186 1.53 -8.12 -2.69
C LEU A 186 1.74 -7.60 -4.12
N VAL A 187 1.50 -8.41 -5.15
CA VAL A 187 1.51 -7.95 -6.56
C VAL A 187 0.35 -6.98 -6.84
N LEU A 188 -0.87 -7.33 -6.45
CA LEU A 188 -2.08 -6.52 -6.72
C LEU A 188 -2.05 -5.12 -6.08
N HIS A 189 -1.28 -4.95 -5.00
CA HIS A 189 -1.15 -3.68 -4.29
C HIS A 189 0.14 -2.93 -4.62
N ALA A 190 1.03 -3.48 -5.46
CA ALA A 190 2.39 -2.99 -5.64
C ALA A 190 2.41 -1.55 -6.19
N GLU A 191 1.46 -1.20 -7.07
CA GLU A 191 1.37 0.13 -7.65
C GLU A 191 -0.08 0.48 -8.08
N HIS A 192 -0.45 1.76 -8.06
CA HIS A 192 -1.78 2.22 -8.48
C HIS A 192 -1.80 3.73 -8.80
N THR A 193 -0.94 4.12 -9.75
CA THR A 193 -0.65 5.49 -10.18
C THR A 193 -0.42 6.50 -9.03
N ILE A 194 -0.69 7.78 -9.27
CA ILE A 194 -0.36 8.89 -8.38
C ILE A 194 -1.50 9.16 -7.40
N ASN A 195 -1.81 8.14 -6.60
CA ASN A 195 -2.63 8.29 -5.40
C ASN A 195 -1.91 9.18 -4.37
N ALA A 196 -2.61 9.57 -3.29
CA ALA A 196 -2.11 10.55 -2.33
C ALA A 196 -0.74 10.20 -1.71
N SER A 197 -0.51 8.93 -1.34
CA SER A 197 0.76 8.50 -0.74
C SER A 197 1.90 8.46 -1.76
N THR A 198 1.63 8.07 -3.01
CA THR A 198 2.59 8.20 -4.10
C THR A 198 2.94 9.67 -4.35
N PHE A 199 1.95 10.57 -4.36
CA PHE A 199 2.22 12.01 -4.52
C PHE A 199 3.04 12.58 -3.36
N ALA A 200 2.79 12.17 -2.12
CA ALA A 200 3.61 12.54 -0.98
C ALA A 200 5.06 12.05 -1.11
N ALA A 201 5.27 10.84 -1.66
CA ALA A 201 6.60 10.34 -1.99
C ALA A 201 7.29 11.23 -3.05
N LEU A 202 6.57 11.63 -4.11
CA LEU A 202 7.10 12.53 -5.15
C LEU A 202 7.48 13.90 -4.58
N VAL A 203 6.59 14.53 -3.79
CA VAL A 203 6.83 15.84 -3.16
C VAL A 203 8.07 15.77 -2.27
N THR A 204 8.15 14.77 -1.40
CA THR A 204 9.28 14.60 -0.46
C THR A 204 10.57 14.25 -1.19
N GLY A 205 10.50 13.35 -2.18
CA GLY A 205 11.63 12.99 -3.02
C GLY A 205 12.17 14.17 -3.83
N SER A 206 11.29 15.09 -4.24
CA SER A 206 11.68 16.26 -5.03
C SER A 206 12.57 17.25 -4.30
N THR A 207 12.56 17.22 -2.95
CA THR A 207 13.45 18.02 -2.10
C THR A 207 14.78 17.33 -1.84
N LEU A 208 15.05 16.18 -2.47
CA LEU A 208 16.21 15.32 -2.22
C LEU A 208 16.28 14.80 -0.77
N ALA A 209 15.13 14.67 -0.10
CA ALA A 209 15.08 14.04 1.21
C ALA A 209 15.57 12.57 1.14
N SER A 210 16.13 12.08 2.25
CA SER A 210 16.51 10.67 2.39
C SER A 210 15.37 9.74 1.96
N PRO A 211 15.62 8.64 1.22
CA PRO A 211 14.56 7.73 0.78
C PRO A 211 13.80 7.11 1.95
N TYR A 212 14.40 6.95 3.13
CA TYR A 212 13.65 6.55 4.32
C TYR A 212 12.61 7.60 4.73
N GLY A 213 12.96 8.89 4.64
CA GLY A 213 12.03 10.00 4.87
C GLY A 213 10.93 10.07 3.81
N VAL A 214 11.28 9.81 2.53
CA VAL A 214 10.31 9.71 1.42
C VAL A 214 9.27 8.64 1.70
N ILE A 215 9.71 7.43 2.05
CA ILE A 215 8.80 6.31 2.33
C ILE A 215 8.02 6.53 3.63
N ALA A 216 8.63 7.13 4.66
CA ALA A 216 7.91 7.51 5.87
C ALA A 216 6.80 8.56 5.59
N ALA A 217 7.03 9.53 4.70
CA ALA A 217 6.01 10.48 4.28
C ALA A 217 4.86 9.80 3.52
N ALA A 218 5.18 8.82 2.67
CA ALA A 218 4.19 8.02 1.95
C ALA A 218 3.34 7.17 2.92
N ILE A 219 3.97 6.50 3.89
CA ILE A 219 3.29 5.72 4.95
C ILE A 219 2.38 6.62 5.79
N GLY A 220 2.88 7.79 6.22
CA GLY A 220 2.09 8.75 6.99
C GLY A 220 0.92 9.35 6.21
N THR A 221 1.02 9.44 4.88
CA THR A 221 -0.10 9.86 4.04
C THR A 221 -1.09 8.72 3.84
N LEU A 222 -0.60 7.47 3.70
CA LEU A 222 -1.44 6.28 3.61
C LEU A 222 -2.20 5.99 4.91
N SER A 223 -1.66 6.33 6.08
CA SER A 223 -2.33 6.10 7.37
C SER A 223 -3.58 6.97 7.58
N GLY A 224 -3.79 8.00 6.76
CA GLY A 224 -4.99 8.85 6.83
C GLY A 224 -6.26 8.06 6.47
N PRO A 225 -7.38 8.26 7.20
CA PRO A 225 -8.62 7.48 7.04
C PRO A 225 -9.36 7.72 5.71
N LEU A 226 -8.92 8.72 4.93
CA LEU A 226 -9.43 8.98 3.58
C LEU A 226 -8.60 8.26 2.49
N HIS A 227 -7.53 7.55 2.88
CA HIS A 227 -6.67 6.80 1.97
C HIS A 227 -6.55 5.34 2.43
N GLY A 228 -5.92 5.07 3.58
CA GLY A 228 -5.80 3.72 4.16
C GLY A 228 -6.96 3.33 5.08
N GLY A 229 -6.91 2.08 5.57
CA GLY A 229 -7.90 1.51 6.49
C GLY A 229 -9.23 1.10 5.85
N ALA A 230 -9.40 1.28 4.53
CA ALA A 230 -10.66 0.95 3.84
C ALA A 230 -10.98 -0.55 3.94
N ASN A 231 -9.99 -1.41 3.74
CA ASN A 231 -10.12 -2.87 3.86
C ASN A 231 -10.45 -3.33 5.29
N GLU A 232 -9.95 -2.64 6.32
CA GLU A 232 -10.32 -2.87 7.73
C GLU A 232 -11.80 -2.55 7.96
N ARG A 233 -12.25 -1.39 7.47
CA ARG A 233 -13.65 -0.95 7.55
C ARG A 233 -14.61 -1.86 6.80
N VAL A 234 -14.18 -2.47 5.69
CA VAL A 234 -14.98 -3.47 4.97
C VAL A 234 -15.29 -4.66 5.88
N VAL A 235 -14.29 -5.19 6.58
CA VAL A 235 -14.49 -6.34 7.48
C VAL A 235 -15.38 -5.96 8.67
N GLU A 236 -15.19 -4.78 9.26
CA GLU A 236 -16.07 -4.27 10.32
C GLU A 236 -17.52 -4.13 9.85
N MET A 237 -17.71 -3.54 8.66
CA MET A 237 -19.02 -3.36 8.03
C MET A 237 -19.70 -4.71 7.77
N LEU A 238 -18.98 -5.69 7.22
CA LEU A 238 -19.53 -7.02 6.95
C LEU A 238 -19.86 -7.77 8.25
N LYS A 239 -19.11 -7.57 9.33
CA LYS A 239 -19.45 -8.10 10.66
C LYS A 239 -20.71 -7.44 11.25
N GLU A 240 -20.90 -6.14 11.01
CA GLU A 240 -22.12 -5.41 11.40
C GLU A 240 -23.36 -5.98 10.68
N ILE A 241 -23.26 -6.19 9.36
CA ILE A 241 -24.30 -6.83 8.55
C ILE A 241 -24.54 -8.25 9.02
N GLY A 242 -23.47 -9.00 9.22
CA GLY A 242 -23.36 -10.30 9.88
C GLY A 242 -24.02 -11.51 9.20
N SER A 243 -24.95 -11.36 8.25
CA SER A 243 -25.39 -12.46 7.40
C SER A 243 -25.95 -12.00 6.04
N PRO A 244 -25.95 -12.85 5.00
CA PRO A 244 -26.48 -12.51 3.67
C PRO A 244 -27.93 -12.03 3.68
N GLU A 245 -28.78 -12.60 4.55
CA GLU A 245 -30.21 -12.29 4.61
C GLU A 245 -30.49 -10.86 5.12
N ARG A 246 -29.50 -10.21 5.75
CA ARG A 246 -29.63 -8.84 6.27
C ARG A 246 -29.09 -7.78 5.32
N VAL A 247 -28.50 -8.19 4.20
CA VAL A 247 -27.82 -7.28 3.24
C VAL A 247 -28.78 -6.25 2.66
N GLU A 248 -29.92 -6.69 2.13
CA GLU A 248 -30.88 -5.83 1.44
C GLU A 248 -31.38 -4.70 2.35
N ASP A 249 -31.90 -5.06 3.53
CA ASP A 249 -32.40 -4.10 4.53
C ASP A 249 -31.31 -3.12 5.01
N TRP A 250 -30.09 -3.64 5.22
CA TRP A 250 -28.96 -2.82 5.65
C TRP A 250 -28.55 -1.82 4.57
N LEU A 251 -28.45 -2.29 3.32
CA LEU A 251 -28.05 -1.48 2.17
C LEU A 251 -29.07 -0.37 1.89
N ASP A 252 -30.37 -0.70 1.87
CA ASP A 252 -31.44 0.29 1.65
C ASP A 252 -31.40 1.40 2.71
N LYS A 253 -31.15 1.04 3.98
CA LYS A 253 -30.98 2.01 5.06
C LYS A 253 -29.75 2.92 4.87
N LYS A 254 -28.59 2.36 4.51
CA LYS A 254 -27.37 3.13 4.24
C LYS A 254 -27.56 4.11 3.09
N LEU A 255 -28.19 3.67 2.00
CA LEU A 255 -28.47 4.49 0.83
C LEU A 255 -29.46 5.61 1.14
N ALA A 256 -30.53 5.32 1.89
CA ALA A 256 -31.49 6.34 2.33
C ALA A 256 -30.84 7.44 3.17
N ASN A 257 -29.85 7.08 3.99
CA ASN A 257 -29.09 8.01 4.83
C ASN A 257 -27.91 8.67 4.10
N LYS A 258 -27.64 8.32 2.84
CA LYS A 258 -26.47 8.77 2.07
C LYS A 258 -25.13 8.44 2.77
N GLU A 259 -25.09 7.31 3.46
CA GLU A 259 -23.88 6.81 4.11
C GLU A 259 -22.98 6.07 3.12
N LYS A 260 -21.67 6.12 3.36
CA LYS A 260 -20.66 5.43 2.53
C LYS A 260 -20.72 3.92 2.77
N ILE A 261 -20.60 3.15 1.68
CA ILE A 261 -20.38 1.70 1.72
C ILE A 261 -18.87 1.48 1.53
N TRP A 262 -18.21 0.89 2.52
CA TRP A 262 -16.77 0.68 2.46
C TRP A 262 -16.40 -0.35 1.40
N GLY A 263 -15.29 -0.13 0.69
CA GLY A 263 -14.85 -0.96 -0.44
C GLY A 263 -15.67 -0.80 -1.74
N MET A 264 -16.65 0.12 -1.77
CA MET A 264 -17.41 0.44 -2.98
C MET A 264 -17.03 1.81 -3.54
N GLY A 265 -16.91 1.88 -4.86
CA GLY A 265 -16.52 3.07 -5.62
C GLY A 265 -15.01 3.26 -5.68
N HIS A 266 -14.57 3.91 -6.75
CA HIS A 266 -13.17 4.21 -6.97
C HIS A 266 -13.03 5.54 -7.73
N ARG A 267 -11.96 6.30 -7.48
CA ARG A 267 -11.74 7.59 -8.16
C ARG A 267 -11.44 7.39 -9.65
N GLU A 268 -10.65 6.37 -9.96
CA GLU A 268 -10.20 6.06 -11.32
C GLU A 268 -11.12 5.07 -12.05
N TYR A 269 -11.88 4.19 -11.37
CA TYR A 269 -12.70 3.17 -12.04
C TYR A 269 -14.18 3.53 -11.96
N GLN A 270 -14.85 3.47 -13.10
CA GLN A 270 -16.31 3.52 -13.20
C GLN A 270 -16.91 2.13 -13.47
N VAL A 271 -16.06 1.11 -13.53
CA VAL A 271 -16.40 -0.31 -13.64
C VAL A 271 -15.77 -1.06 -12.47
N ARG A 272 -15.96 -2.39 -12.43
CA ARG A 272 -15.33 -3.24 -11.43
C ARG A 272 -13.80 -3.15 -11.53
N ASP A 273 -13.13 -2.93 -10.40
CA ASP A 273 -11.67 -2.89 -10.31
C ASP A 273 -11.09 -4.24 -10.77
N PRO A 274 -10.10 -4.28 -11.70
CA PRO A 274 -9.56 -5.53 -12.25
C PRO A 274 -8.98 -6.47 -11.18
N ARG A 275 -8.60 -5.93 -10.02
CA ARG A 275 -8.03 -6.71 -8.92
C ARG A 275 -9.09 -7.40 -8.06
N ALA A 276 -10.31 -6.88 -8.03
CA ALA A 276 -11.39 -7.42 -7.20
C ALA A 276 -11.81 -8.85 -7.62
N PRO A 277 -12.00 -9.17 -8.92
CA PRO A 277 -12.26 -10.54 -9.37
C PRO A 277 -11.16 -11.52 -8.99
N ILE A 278 -9.88 -11.12 -9.09
CA ILE A 278 -8.74 -11.96 -8.71
C ILE A 278 -8.81 -12.31 -7.22
N LEU A 279 -9.04 -11.31 -6.36
CA LEU A 279 -9.17 -11.52 -4.92
C LEU A 279 -10.37 -12.39 -4.56
N GLN A 280 -11.50 -12.22 -5.25
CA GLN A 280 -12.67 -13.07 -5.09
C GLN A 280 -12.36 -14.54 -5.45
N GLU A 281 -11.64 -14.78 -6.55
CA GLU A 281 -11.22 -16.13 -6.94
C GLU A 281 -10.27 -16.76 -5.91
N LEU A 282 -9.33 -15.98 -5.37
CA LEU A 282 -8.44 -16.43 -4.30
C LEU A 282 -9.22 -16.81 -3.02
N MET A 283 -10.27 -16.07 -2.68
CA MET A 283 -11.18 -16.40 -1.58
C MET A 283 -11.86 -17.76 -1.78
N GLU A 284 -12.37 -18.04 -2.99
CA GLU A 284 -12.97 -19.33 -3.31
C GLU A 284 -11.95 -20.48 -3.26
N LYS A 285 -10.73 -20.26 -3.76
CA LYS A 285 -9.64 -21.23 -3.67
C LYS A 285 -9.25 -21.48 -2.21
N LEU A 286 -9.21 -20.45 -1.37
CA LEU A 286 -8.93 -20.57 0.06
C LEU A 286 -10.01 -21.34 0.81
N ALA A 287 -11.29 -21.08 0.51
CA ALA A 287 -12.40 -21.85 1.08
C ALA A 287 -12.28 -23.35 0.75
N LYS A 288 -11.92 -23.69 -0.51
CA LYS A 288 -11.67 -25.08 -0.93
C LYS A 288 -10.49 -25.70 -0.17
N HIS A 289 -9.38 -24.96 -0.03
CA HIS A 289 -8.19 -25.40 0.71
C HIS A 289 -8.50 -25.71 2.19
N LYS A 290 -9.42 -24.95 2.80
CA LYS A 290 -9.85 -25.11 4.20
C LYS A 290 -10.99 -26.12 4.42
N GLY A 291 -11.38 -26.90 3.41
CA GLY A 291 -12.42 -27.93 3.56
C GLY A 291 -13.77 -27.59 2.92
N GLY A 292 -13.80 -26.61 2.00
CA GLY A 292 -14.87 -26.45 1.00
C GLY A 292 -16.09 -25.64 1.44
N LYS A 293 -16.02 -24.90 2.55
CA LYS A 293 -17.08 -23.98 2.96
C LYS A 293 -16.56 -22.55 2.97
N ASN A 294 -17.32 -21.66 2.32
CA ASN A 294 -17.12 -20.23 2.47
C ASN A 294 -17.35 -19.82 3.92
N SER A 295 -16.69 -18.74 4.33
CA SER A 295 -17.01 -18.13 5.61
C SER A 295 -18.29 -17.30 5.51
N PRO A 296 -19.05 -17.14 6.62
CA PRO A 296 -20.20 -16.25 6.64
C PRO A 296 -19.85 -14.82 6.23
N LEU A 297 -18.60 -14.39 6.48
CA LEU A 297 -18.09 -13.08 6.08
C LEU A 297 -18.01 -12.96 4.55
N PHE A 298 -17.47 -13.99 3.88
CA PHE A 298 -17.38 -14.01 2.43
C PHE A 298 -18.76 -14.13 1.77
N ASP A 299 -19.63 -15.00 2.28
CA ASP A 299 -21.00 -15.13 1.74
C ASP A 299 -21.78 -13.80 1.88
N THR A 300 -21.61 -13.10 3.01
CA THR A 300 -22.22 -11.76 3.21
C THR A 300 -21.64 -10.74 2.23
N ALA A 301 -20.33 -10.79 1.95
CA ALA A 301 -19.68 -9.87 1.01
C ALA A 301 -20.15 -10.09 -0.43
N VAL A 302 -20.32 -11.34 -0.86
CA VAL A 302 -20.85 -11.69 -2.18
C VAL A 302 -22.29 -11.19 -2.32
N ALA A 303 -23.13 -11.43 -1.31
CA ALA A 303 -24.50 -10.92 -1.31
C ALA A 303 -24.56 -9.39 -1.35
N LEU A 304 -23.71 -8.70 -0.58
CA LEU A 304 -23.62 -7.24 -0.57
C LEU A 304 -23.10 -6.68 -1.90
N GLU A 305 -22.11 -7.32 -2.54
CA GLU A 305 -21.64 -6.89 -3.86
C GLU A 305 -22.77 -6.95 -4.88
N ALA A 306 -23.48 -8.08 -4.95
CA ALA A 306 -24.59 -8.25 -5.88
C ALA A 306 -25.72 -7.22 -5.67
N ALA A 307 -26.15 -7.03 -4.41
CA ALA A 307 -27.20 -6.06 -4.08
C ALA A 307 -26.77 -4.60 -4.34
N ALA A 308 -25.50 -4.28 -4.11
CA ALA A 308 -24.93 -2.96 -4.39
C ALA A 308 -24.81 -2.71 -5.90
N GLU A 309 -24.37 -3.71 -6.67
CA GLU A 309 -24.26 -3.61 -8.12
C GLU A 309 -25.63 -3.31 -8.75
N GLU A 310 -26.69 -4.02 -8.34
CA GLU A 310 -28.07 -3.76 -8.82
C GLU A 310 -28.51 -2.30 -8.60
N ARG A 311 -28.08 -1.66 -7.51
CA ARG A 311 -28.53 -0.33 -7.10
C ARG A 311 -27.60 0.81 -7.51
N LEU A 312 -26.32 0.53 -7.73
CA LEU A 312 -25.26 1.53 -7.80
C LEU A 312 -24.38 1.43 -9.05
N ALA A 313 -24.46 0.34 -9.83
CA ALA A 313 -23.74 0.19 -11.09
C ALA A 313 -24.02 1.35 -12.07
N GLU A 314 -25.28 1.79 -12.17
CA GLU A 314 -25.67 2.94 -13.03
C GLU A 314 -24.98 4.26 -12.62
N LYS A 315 -24.44 4.32 -11.40
CA LYS A 315 -23.68 5.46 -10.88
C LYS A 315 -22.15 5.25 -10.96
N GLY A 316 -21.70 4.17 -11.59
CA GLY A 316 -20.28 3.82 -11.70
C GLY A 316 -19.66 3.35 -10.39
N VAL A 317 -20.46 2.85 -9.43
CA VAL A 317 -19.97 2.44 -8.11
C VAL A 317 -19.94 0.91 -8.03
N TYR A 318 -18.73 0.36 -8.02
CA TYR A 318 -18.44 -1.07 -7.98
C TYR A 318 -17.47 -1.41 -6.85
N ALA A 319 -17.33 -2.70 -6.53
CA ALA A 319 -16.32 -3.15 -5.59
C ALA A 319 -14.90 -2.82 -6.09
N ASN A 320 -14.08 -2.32 -5.16
CA ASN A 320 -12.66 -2.05 -5.39
C ASN A 320 -11.77 -3.09 -4.71
N VAL A 321 -10.45 -2.99 -4.87
CA VAL A 321 -9.49 -3.92 -4.28
C VAL A 321 -9.62 -4.10 -2.76
N ASP A 322 -10.05 -3.07 -2.03
CA ASP A 322 -10.18 -3.13 -0.57
C ASP A 322 -11.35 -4.01 -0.13
N TYR A 323 -12.35 -4.21 -1.01
CA TYR A 323 -13.56 -4.96 -0.70
C TYR A 323 -13.27 -6.44 -0.39
N TYR A 324 -12.38 -7.08 -1.15
CA TYR A 324 -12.03 -8.48 -0.93
C TYR A 324 -10.71 -8.69 -0.18
N SER A 325 -9.77 -7.75 -0.25
CA SER A 325 -8.45 -7.93 0.38
C SER A 325 -8.52 -8.08 1.90
N GLY A 326 -9.34 -7.26 2.59
CA GLY A 326 -9.49 -7.36 4.05
C GLY A 326 -10.14 -8.66 4.50
N ILE A 327 -11.09 -9.18 3.72
CA ILE A 327 -11.73 -10.49 3.97
C ILE A 327 -10.68 -11.60 3.83
N LEU A 328 -9.88 -11.55 2.76
CA LEU A 328 -8.83 -12.53 2.50
C LEU A 328 -7.78 -12.56 3.61
N TYR A 329 -7.30 -11.41 4.05
CA TYR A 329 -6.38 -11.33 5.19
C TYR A 329 -7.03 -11.82 6.50
N SER A 330 -8.30 -11.50 6.75
CA SER A 330 -9.04 -12.03 7.91
C SER A 330 -9.12 -13.55 7.89
N GLU A 331 -9.41 -14.14 6.72
CA GLU A 331 -9.42 -15.59 6.56
C GLU A 331 -8.03 -16.18 6.75
N MET A 332 -6.96 -15.49 6.36
CA MET A 332 -5.59 -15.94 6.63
C MET A 332 -5.20 -15.83 8.13
N GLY A 333 -6.08 -15.33 8.99
CA GLY A 333 -5.82 -15.17 10.43
C GLY A 333 -5.00 -13.92 10.76
N ILE A 334 -4.87 -12.98 9.83
CA ILE A 334 -4.11 -11.75 10.03
C ILE A 334 -4.96 -10.75 10.83
N PRO A 335 -4.41 -10.09 11.87
CA PRO A 335 -5.12 -9.07 12.62
C PRO A 335 -5.59 -7.90 11.73
N LEU A 336 -6.78 -7.38 12.01
CA LEU A 336 -7.41 -6.35 11.18
C LEU A 336 -6.55 -5.09 11.05
N ASP A 337 -5.97 -4.61 12.13
CA ASP A 337 -5.15 -3.39 12.15
C ASP A 337 -3.80 -3.53 11.43
N GLN A 338 -3.46 -4.72 10.90
CA GLN A 338 -2.29 -4.96 10.06
C GLN A 338 -2.59 -4.84 8.56
N PHE A 339 -3.84 -4.73 8.12
CA PHE A 339 -4.13 -4.76 6.69
C PHE A 339 -3.49 -3.58 5.95
N THR A 340 -3.56 -2.38 6.52
CA THR A 340 -2.94 -1.19 5.93
C THR A 340 -1.41 -1.25 5.96
N SER A 341 -0.80 -1.92 6.95
CA SER A 341 0.66 -2.06 7.01
C SER A 341 1.17 -3.04 5.95
N ILE A 342 0.43 -4.12 5.67
CA ILE A 342 0.70 -5.06 4.56
C ILE A 342 0.55 -4.36 3.21
N PHE A 343 -0.48 -3.53 3.06
CA PHE A 343 -0.61 -2.65 1.88
C PHE A 343 0.65 -1.81 1.70
N ALA A 344 1.17 -1.19 2.77
CA ALA A 344 2.38 -0.38 2.72
C ALA A 344 3.64 -1.20 2.34
N VAL A 345 3.75 -2.46 2.78
CA VAL A 345 4.82 -3.39 2.37
C VAL A 345 4.83 -3.56 0.85
N SER A 346 3.66 -3.82 0.28
CA SER A 346 3.48 -3.97 -1.16
C SER A 346 3.73 -2.66 -1.91
N ARG A 347 3.04 -1.58 -1.51
CA ARG A 347 3.07 -0.28 -2.19
C ARG A 347 4.44 0.39 -2.16
N ALA A 348 5.33 -0.01 -1.26
CA ALA A 348 6.72 0.45 -1.26
C ALA A 348 7.42 0.20 -2.60
N ALA A 349 7.07 -0.85 -3.35
CA ALA A 349 7.61 -1.10 -4.69
C ALA A 349 7.29 0.06 -5.64
N GLY A 350 6.02 0.45 -5.73
CA GLY A 350 5.54 1.58 -6.51
C GLY A 350 6.10 2.93 -6.04
N TRP A 351 6.11 3.19 -4.73
CA TRP A 351 6.70 4.42 -4.18
C TRP A 351 8.19 4.57 -4.54
N LEU A 352 8.96 3.49 -4.49
CA LEU A 352 10.38 3.51 -4.86
C LEU A 352 10.61 3.63 -6.37
N ALA A 353 9.73 3.03 -7.19
CA ALA A 353 9.75 3.23 -8.63
C ALA A 353 9.49 4.70 -8.99
N HIS A 354 8.49 5.33 -8.38
CA HIS A 354 8.19 6.75 -8.56
C HIS A 354 9.27 7.66 -7.97
N TRP A 355 9.89 7.29 -6.85
CA TRP A 355 11.05 8.00 -6.32
C TRP A 355 12.22 7.97 -7.30
N ARG A 356 12.52 6.81 -7.91
CA ARG A 356 13.55 6.69 -8.96
C ARG A 356 13.21 7.54 -10.18
N GLU A 357 11.96 7.52 -10.63
CA GLU A 357 11.49 8.36 -11.74
C GLU A 357 11.63 9.86 -11.44
N GLN A 358 11.26 10.27 -10.22
CA GLN A 358 11.42 11.65 -9.74
C GLN A 358 12.88 12.08 -9.71
N LEU A 359 13.81 11.22 -9.31
CA LEU A 359 15.24 11.57 -9.29
C LEU A 359 15.86 11.68 -10.69
N ALA A 360 15.33 10.96 -11.68
CA ALA A 360 15.85 10.97 -13.04
C ALA A 360 15.60 12.30 -13.80
N ASP A 361 14.51 13.00 -13.46
CA ASP A 361 14.18 14.33 -14.00
C ASP A 361 13.66 15.24 -12.88
N ASN A 362 14.51 15.47 -11.87
CA ASN A 362 14.05 16.06 -10.62
C ASN A 362 13.65 17.54 -10.75
N ARG A 363 12.43 17.83 -10.29
CA ARG A 363 11.91 19.19 -10.11
C ARG A 363 11.15 19.31 -8.81
N ILE A 364 11.54 20.29 -7.98
CA ILE A 364 10.89 20.54 -6.69
C ILE A 364 9.40 20.87 -6.87
N PHE A 365 8.53 20.15 -6.17
CA PHE A 365 7.10 20.47 -6.10
C PHE A 365 6.90 21.68 -5.19
N ARG A 366 6.66 22.86 -5.81
CA ARG A 366 6.44 24.12 -5.10
C ARG A 366 5.26 24.89 -5.73
N PRO A 367 4.01 24.48 -5.45
CA PRO A 367 2.83 25.16 -5.98
C PRO A 367 2.68 26.58 -5.42
N THR A 368 1.84 27.38 -6.07
CA THR A 368 1.39 28.69 -5.56
C THR A 368 0.01 28.56 -4.92
N GLN A 369 -0.48 29.64 -4.33
CA GLN A 369 -1.80 29.73 -3.73
C GLN A 369 -2.61 30.91 -4.29
N VAL A 370 -3.93 30.78 -4.32
CA VAL A 370 -4.83 31.93 -4.53
C VAL A 370 -5.10 32.56 -3.17
N TYR A 371 -4.57 33.77 -2.94
CA TYR A 371 -4.82 34.48 -1.70
C TYR A 371 -6.24 35.07 -1.70
N VAL A 372 -7.10 34.55 -0.83
CA VAL A 372 -8.48 35.01 -0.61
C VAL A 372 -8.66 35.72 0.74
N GLY A 373 -7.54 36.06 1.38
CA GLY A 373 -7.53 36.80 2.64
C GLY A 373 -7.72 38.30 2.43
N GLU A 374 -7.50 39.03 3.51
CA GLU A 374 -7.72 40.47 3.56
C GLU A 374 -6.61 41.25 2.85
N PRO A 375 -6.91 42.43 2.27
CA PRO A 375 -5.86 43.29 1.75
C PRO A 375 -4.93 43.76 2.88
N LEU A 376 -3.82 44.41 2.52
CA LEU A 376 -2.91 45.00 3.51
C LEU A 376 -3.68 45.90 4.49
N ARG A 377 -3.50 45.62 5.79
CA ARG A 377 -4.15 46.32 6.90
C ARG A 377 -3.09 46.87 7.85
N GLU A 378 -3.42 47.97 8.51
CA GLU A 378 -2.56 48.56 9.53
C GLU A 378 -2.51 47.67 10.78
N TYR A 379 -1.32 47.52 11.35
CA TYR A 379 -1.13 46.80 12.59
C TYR A 379 -1.55 47.68 13.78
N VAL A 380 -2.49 47.19 14.58
CA VAL A 380 -2.91 47.84 15.83
C VAL A 380 -2.17 47.20 17.01
N PRO A 381 -1.30 47.96 17.74
CA PRO A 381 -0.62 47.49 18.95
C PRO A 381 -1.60 46.86 19.95
N ILE A 382 -1.17 45.84 20.68
CA ILE A 382 -2.06 45.05 21.56
C ILE A 382 -2.79 45.90 22.62
N ASP A 383 -2.19 47.00 23.06
CA ASP A 383 -2.74 47.99 23.98
C ASP A 383 -3.73 48.98 23.33
N LYS A 384 -3.92 48.90 22.01
CA LYS A 384 -4.73 49.83 21.20
C LYS A 384 -5.80 49.14 20.35
N ARG A 385 -5.99 47.83 20.51
CA ARG A 385 -6.96 47.02 19.73
C ARG A 385 -8.40 47.25 20.13
#